data_AF-A0A917TNX4-F1
#
_entry.id   AF-A0A917TNX4-F1
#
_cell.length_a   1.000
_cell.length_b   1.000
_cell.length_c   1.000
_cell.angle_alpha   90.00
_cell.angle_beta   90.00
_cell.angle_gamma   90.00
#
_symmetry.space_group_name_H-M   'P 1'
#
loop_
_entity.id
_entity.type
_entity.pdbx_description
1 polymer ?
#
loop_
_entity_poly.entity_id
_entity_poly.type
_entity_poly.pdbx_seq_one_letter_code
_entity_poly.pdbx_strand_id
1 'polypeptide(L)'
;MSTRSKGLRAALATMSLAGTMIVVQAGFAGTAHARCIAENRPETGRLTIAGVTYATATPRTNTCNNNNTETTDYQANRIGWRASYHWQNNGLWSSSYGDYDTSTNTAVFTDTNSHSLVLLCADNEGSIPAGATPTWYCGWNGNVAVSTGVNRTFAVLSEGF
;
A
#
# COMPACT_ATOMS: atom_id res chain seq x y z
N MET A 1 60.31 8.09 4.09
CA MET A 1 59.69 7.39 5.23
C MET A 1 58.36 8.08 5.54
N SER A 2 57.26 7.36 5.27
CA SER A 2 55.89 7.45 5.81
C SER A 2 55.14 8.80 5.85
N THR A 3 54.20 8.93 4.91
CA THR A 3 52.96 9.72 4.95
C THR A 3 52.01 9.21 6.04
N ARG A 4 51.46 10.10 6.89
CA ARG A 4 50.33 9.79 7.78
C ARG A 4 49.08 10.55 7.34
N SER A 5 48.13 9.76 6.84
CA SER A 5 46.79 10.14 6.41
C SER A 5 45.94 10.61 7.59
N LYS A 6 45.21 11.71 7.36
CA LYS A 6 44.21 12.25 8.27
C LYS A 6 42.92 11.45 8.13
N GLY A 7 42.45 10.93 9.25
CA GLY A 7 41.05 11.09 9.67
C GLY A 7 39.99 10.45 8.78
N LEU A 8 40.00 9.12 8.72
CA LEU A 8 38.85 8.31 8.29
C LEU A 8 37.71 8.46 9.32
N ARG A 9 36.93 9.54 9.24
CA ARG A 9 35.69 9.75 10.02
C ARG A 9 34.57 10.23 9.11
N ALA A 10 34.16 9.38 8.17
CA ALA A 10 33.01 9.65 7.31
C ALA A 10 32.36 8.34 6.81
N ALA A 11 32.22 7.33 7.67
CA ALA A 11 31.66 6.04 7.29
C ALA A 11 30.74 5.41 8.36
N LEU A 12 30.01 6.23 9.12
CA LEU A 12 29.06 5.77 10.15
C LEU A 12 27.74 6.56 10.12
N ALA A 13 27.14 6.72 8.93
CA ALA A 13 25.84 7.41 8.81
C ALA A 13 24.87 6.79 7.78
N THR A 14 25.07 5.54 7.35
CA THR A 14 24.18 4.88 6.38
C THR A 14 23.71 3.48 6.79
N MET A 15 23.86 3.10 8.06
CA MET A 15 23.38 1.82 8.61
C MET A 15 22.30 2.02 9.69
N SER A 16 21.23 2.75 9.36
CA SER A 16 20.04 2.82 10.22
C SER A 16 18.75 2.93 9.42
N LEU A 17 18.56 2.01 8.47
CA LEU A 17 17.25 1.78 7.84
C LEU A 17 16.96 0.28 7.70
N ALA A 18 17.32 -0.49 8.73
CA ALA A 18 16.95 -1.90 8.86
C ALA A 18 16.48 -2.11 10.30
N GLY A 19 15.30 -1.59 10.61
CA GLY A 19 14.78 -1.64 11.96
C GLY A 19 13.28 -1.40 11.94
N THR A 20 12.57 -2.40 12.44
CA THR A 20 11.14 -2.40 12.80
C THR A 20 10.13 -2.35 11.66
N MET A 21 9.61 -3.52 11.29
CA MET A 21 8.16 -3.81 11.37
C MET A 21 7.97 -5.32 11.61
N ILE A 22 7.84 -5.71 12.88
CA ILE A 22 7.17 -6.96 13.25
C ILE A 22 5.80 -6.52 13.78
N VAL A 23 4.74 -6.79 13.02
CA VAL A 23 3.37 -6.70 13.54
C VAL A 23 2.79 -8.11 13.49
N VAL A 24 2.73 -8.69 14.68
CA VAL A 24 2.02 -9.92 15.02
C VAL A 24 0.54 -9.71 14.79
N GLN A 25 -0.14 -10.57 14.02
CA GLN A 25 -1.53 -10.98 14.29
C GLN A 25 -1.75 -12.43 13.86
N ALA A 26 -2.01 -13.30 14.83
CA ALA A 26 -2.54 -14.65 14.64
C ALA A 26 -4.06 -14.56 14.77
N GLY A 27 -4.79 -14.86 13.69
CA GLY A 27 -6.25 -14.87 13.67
C GLY A 27 -6.75 -15.59 12.42
N PHE A 28 -7.21 -16.83 12.61
CA PHE A 28 -8.06 -17.64 11.72
C PHE A 28 -7.87 -17.48 10.20
N ALA A 29 -7.04 -18.35 9.62
CA ALA A 29 -7.03 -18.59 8.18
C ALA A 29 -8.38 -19.20 7.75
N GLY A 30 -9.12 -18.48 6.91
CA GLY A 30 -10.31 -18.98 6.23
C GLY A 30 -10.41 -18.32 4.87
N THR A 31 -10.37 -19.12 3.81
CA THR A 31 -10.68 -18.81 2.39
C THR A 31 -10.58 -17.33 2.02
N ALA A 32 -9.53 -16.95 1.28
CA ALA A 32 -9.20 -15.54 1.06
C ALA A 32 -10.39 -14.68 0.73
N HIS A 33 -10.61 -13.79 1.67
CA HIS A 33 -11.32 -12.58 1.45
C HIS A 33 -10.45 -11.50 2.04
N ALA A 34 -9.51 -10.98 1.25
CA ALA A 34 -8.65 -9.91 1.73
C ALA A 34 -9.56 -8.80 2.28
N ARG A 35 -9.51 -8.59 3.61
CA ARG A 35 -10.30 -7.57 4.33
C ARG A 35 -11.80 -7.82 4.44
N CYS A 36 -12.24 -9.08 4.50
CA CYS A 36 -13.57 -9.39 5.03
C CYS A 36 -13.49 -9.80 6.50
N ILE A 37 -14.18 -9.06 7.36
CA ILE A 37 -14.23 -9.34 8.80
C ILE A 37 -15.15 -10.52 9.14
N ALA A 38 -16.06 -10.86 8.21
CA ALA A 38 -16.92 -12.04 8.22
C ALA A 38 -17.48 -12.25 6.80
N GLU A 39 -18.18 -13.37 6.59
CA GLU A 39 -18.97 -13.58 5.38
C GLU A 39 -19.92 -12.40 5.13
N ASN A 40 -19.91 -11.88 3.90
CA ASN A 40 -20.67 -10.70 3.47
C ASN A 40 -20.40 -9.42 4.27
N ARG A 41 -19.25 -9.30 4.95
CA ARG A 41 -18.84 -8.08 5.66
C ARG A 41 -17.50 -7.54 5.16
N PRO A 42 -17.49 -6.81 4.04
CA PRO A 42 -16.28 -6.14 3.56
C PRO A 42 -15.89 -4.97 4.46
N GLU A 43 -14.59 -4.77 4.65
CA GLU A 43 -14.04 -3.61 5.37
C GLU A 43 -13.62 -2.51 4.38
N THR A 44 -14.06 -1.27 4.62
CA THR A 44 -13.55 -0.10 3.88
C THR A 44 -12.15 0.26 4.35
N GLY A 45 -11.18 0.24 3.44
CA GLY A 45 -9.83 0.71 3.64
C GLY A 45 -9.70 2.22 3.53
N ARG A 46 -8.97 2.85 4.46
CA ARG A 46 -8.60 4.27 4.39
C ARG A 46 -7.10 4.46 4.57
N LEU A 47 -6.48 5.19 3.65
CA LEU A 47 -5.09 5.64 3.79
C LEU A 47 -5.09 7.02 4.46
N THR A 48 -4.94 7.04 5.78
CA THR A 48 -4.95 8.28 6.58
C THR A 48 -3.58 8.56 7.18
N ILE A 49 -3.07 9.78 6.96
CA ILE A 49 -1.75 10.23 7.40
C ILE A 49 -1.92 11.54 8.14
N ALA A 50 -1.48 11.59 9.40
CA ALA A 50 -1.60 12.78 10.25
C ALA A 50 -3.04 13.37 10.26
N GLY A 51 -4.06 12.49 10.28
CA GLY A 51 -5.47 12.89 10.26
C GLY A 51 -6.07 13.23 8.90
N VAL A 52 -5.28 13.20 7.81
CA VAL A 52 -5.74 13.46 6.44
C VAL A 52 -5.89 12.15 5.68
N THR A 53 -7.08 11.86 5.17
CA THR A 53 -7.31 10.71 4.27
C THR A 53 -6.90 11.07 2.84
N TYR A 54 -5.97 10.30 2.28
CA TYR A 54 -5.45 10.48 0.92
C TYR A 54 -6.14 9.60 -0.10
N ALA A 55 -6.53 8.40 0.29
CA ALA A 55 -7.26 7.47 -0.55
C ALA A 55 -8.22 6.62 0.29
N THR A 56 -9.29 6.17 -0.36
CA THR A 56 -10.28 5.26 0.21
C THR A 56 -10.49 4.10 -0.75
N ALA A 57 -10.65 2.90 -0.22
CA ALA A 57 -11.02 1.69 -0.95
C ALA A 57 -12.25 1.05 -0.27
N THR A 58 -13.34 0.94 -1.01
CA THR A 58 -14.62 0.40 -0.58
C THR A 58 -14.92 -0.86 -1.38
N PRO A 59 -14.83 -2.05 -0.78
CA PRO A 59 -15.21 -3.26 -1.48
C PRO A 59 -16.71 -3.23 -1.82
N ARG A 60 -17.08 -3.67 -3.02
CA ARG A 60 -18.47 -3.76 -3.44
C ARG A 60 -19.19 -4.88 -2.69
N THR A 61 -20.51 -4.73 -2.57
CA THR A 61 -21.40 -5.80 -2.10
C THR A 61 -21.12 -7.10 -2.85
N ASN A 62 -21.11 -8.23 -2.12
CA ASN A 62 -20.79 -9.58 -2.62
C ASN A 62 -19.30 -9.85 -2.91
N THR A 63 -18.39 -9.02 -2.42
CA THR A 63 -16.94 -9.36 -2.41
C THR A 63 -16.62 -10.50 -1.43
N CYS A 64 -17.35 -10.62 -0.32
CA CYS A 64 -17.10 -11.60 0.75
C CYS A 64 -18.05 -12.79 0.70
N ASN A 65 -18.24 -13.43 -0.46
CA ASN A 65 -19.28 -14.44 -0.69
C ASN A 65 -18.73 -15.82 -1.11
N ASN A 66 -17.46 -16.13 -0.81
CA ASN A 66 -16.77 -17.37 -1.18
C ASN A 66 -16.61 -17.61 -2.70
N ASN A 67 -16.76 -16.58 -3.56
CA ASN A 67 -16.54 -16.71 -5.00
C ASN A 67 -15.09 -16.42 -5.45
N ASN A 68 -14.18 -16.25 -4.48
CA ASN A 68 -12.77 -15.91 -4.68
C ASN A 68 -12.52 -14.62 -5.48
N THR A 69 -13.53 -13.80 -5.73
CA THR A 69 -13.42 -12.62 -6.58
C THR A 69 -13.70 -11.38 -5.76
N GLU A 70 -12.67 -10.54 -5.62
CA GLU A 70 -12.79 -9.24 -4.99
C GLU A 70 -13.05 -8.16 -6.03
N THR A 71 -14.06 -7.31 -5.76
CA THR A 71 -14.30 -6.09 -6.52
C THR A 71 -14.29 -4.91 -5.58
N THR A 72 -13.33 -4.00 -5.76
CA THR A 72 -13.12 -2.88 -4.85
C THR A 72 -13.12 -1.57 -5.62
N ASP A 73 -13.99 -0.65 -5.22
CA ASP A 73 -13.98 0.72 -5.70
C ASP A 73 -13.00 1.53 -4.88
N TYR A 74 -12.14 2.30 -5.52
CA TYR A 74 -11.13 3.09 -4.84
C TYR A 74 -10.99 4.47 -5.49
N GLN A 75 -10.57 5.46 -4.70
CA GLN A 75 -10.39 6.83 -5.18
C GLN A 75 -9.38 7.59 -4.32
N ALA A 76 -8.78 8.62 -4.91
CA ALA A 76 -8.09 9.63 -4.11
C ALA A 76 -9.13 10.58 -3.49
N ASN A 77 -8.83 11.05 -2.28
CA ASN A 77 -9.67 12.01 -1.58
C ASN A 77 -9.21 13.47 -1.80
N ARG A 78 -8.22 13.69 -2.67
CA ARG A 78 -7.60 15.00 -2.94
C ARG A 78 -7.28 15.16 -4.42
N ILE A 79 -7.66 16.29 -5.01
CA ILE A 79 -7.26 16.65 -6.38
C ILE A 79 -5.74 16.74 -6.48
N GLY A 80 -5.18 16.27 -7.60
CA GLY A 80 -3.74 16.16 -7.83
C GLY A 80 -3.10 14.95 -7.17
N TRP A 81 -3.86 14.13 -6.44
CA TRP A 81 -3.40 12.83 -5.97
C TRP A 81 -4.06 11.74 -6.79
N ARG A 82 -3.32 10.65 -7.02
CA ARG A 82 -3.80 9.43 -7.63
C ARG A 82 -3.85 8.34 -6.58
N ALA A 83 -5.00 7.68 -6.45
CA ALA A 83 -5.08 6.44 -5.70
C ALA A 83 -4.68 5.27 -6.60
N SER A 84 -4.04 4.27 -6.00
CA SER A 84 -3.77 2.99 -6.67
C SER A 84 -4.03 1.83 -5.72
N TYR A 85 -4.64 0.79 -6.26
CA TYR A 85 -4.96 -0.44 -5.55
C TYR A 85 -3.98 -1.52 -5.99
N HIS A 86 -3.20 -2.06 -5.07
CA HIS A 86 -2.20 -3.09 -5.34
C HIS A 86 -2.62 -4.37 -4.64
N TRP A 87 -2.43 -5.49 -5.31
CA TRP A 87 -2.67 -6.79 -4.72
C TRP A 87 -1.56 -7.76 -5.10
N GLN A 88 -1.23 -8.67 -4.19
CA GLN A 88 -0.37 -9.80 -4.46
C GLN A 88 -1.23 -11.05 -4.46
N ASN A 89 -1.14 -11.87 -5.50
CA ASN A 89 -1.69 -13.22 -5.50
C ASN A 89 -0.58 -14.17 -5.97
N ASN A 90 -0.33 -15.22 -5.19
CA ASN A 90 0.71 -16.22 -5.46
C ASN A 90 2.11 -15.61 -5.69
N GLY A 91 2.50 -14.63 -4.86
CA GLY A 91 3.79 -13.95 -4.95
C GLY A 91 3.91 -12.92 -6.09
N LEU A 92 2.91 -12.81 -6.97
CA LEU A 92 2.88 -11.84 -8.07
C LEU A 92 2.09 -10.61 -7.67
N TRP A 93 2.74 -9.45 -7.72
CA TRP A 93 2.09 -8.16 -7.52
C TRP A 93 1.41 -7.68 -8.81
N SER A 94 0.22 -7.14 -8.65
CA SER A 94 -0.56 -6.47 -9.69
C SER A 94 -1.15 -5.18 -9.13
N SER A 95 -1.54 -4.27 -10.02
CA SER A 95 -1.94 -2.92 -9.65
C SER A 95 -3.05 -2.39 -10.56
N SER A 96 -3.94 -1.60 -9.99
CA SER A 96 -4.91 -0.75 -10.69
C SER A 96 -4.64 0.69 -10.27
N TYR A 97 -4.58 1.59 -11.25
CA TYR A 97 -4.28 3.00 -11.04
C TYR A 97 -5.48 3.84 -11.44
N GLY A 98 -5.86 4.78 -10.59
CA GLY A 98 -6.82 5.81 -10.96
C GLY A 98 -6.16 6.99 -11.67
N ASP A 99 -6.93 8.05 -11.86
CA ASP A 99 -6.43 9.33 -12.36
C ASP A 99 -5.93 10.23 -11.22
N TYR A 100 -5.31 11.37 -11.56
CA TYR A 100 -4.85 12.38 -10.60
C TYR A 100 -5.98 13.32 -10.14
N ASP A 101 -7.14 12.75 -9.91
CA ASP A 101 -8.36 13.43 -9.48
C ASP A 101 -9.09 12.60 -8.41
N THR A 102 -10.32 12.98 -8.09
CA THR A 102 -11.14 12.30 -7.09
C THR A 102 -12.14 11.33 -7.72
N SER A 103 -11.90 10.87 -8.95
CA SER A 103 -12.77 9.89 -9.62
C SER A 103 -12.70 8.52 -8.92
N THR A 104 -13.84 7.85 -8.89
CA THR A 104 -13.92 6.47 -8.42
C THR A 104 -13.46 5.52 -9.52
N ASN A 105 -12.52 4.65 -9.19
CA ASN A 105 -11.96 3.63 -10.05
C ASN A 105 -12.28 2.25 -9.47
N THR A 106 -12.26 1.21 -10.29
CA THR A 106 -12.59 -0.15 -9.85
C THR A 106 -11.41 -1.09 -10.07
N ALA A 107 -11.05 -1.86 -9.04
CA ALA A 107 -10.15 -2.99 -9.14
C ALA A 107 -10.96 -4.27 -9.03
N VAL A 108 -10.65 -5.26 -9.87
CA VAL A 108 -11.21 -6.60 -9.80
C VAL A 108 -10.05 -7.58 -9.82
N PHE A 109 -10.00 -8.49 -8.85
CA PHE A 109 -9.06 -9.59 -8.88
C PHE A 109 -9.68 -10.86 -8.34
N THR A 110 -9.15 -11.99 -8.82
CA THR A 110 -9.52 -13.32 -8.32
C THR A 110 -8.37 -13.85 -7.46
N ASP A 111 -8.65 -14.15 -6.21
CA ASP A 111 -7.75 -14.88 -5.34
C ASP A 111 -7.75 -16.36 -5.73
N THR A 112 -6.58 -16.92 -6.01
CA THR A 112 -6.46 -18.33 -6.40
C THR A 112 -5.77 -19.20 -5.35
N ASN A 113 -5.30 -18.62 -4.26
CA ASN A 113 -4.43 -19.30 -3.30
C ASN A 113 -4.82 -19.08 -1.83
N SER A 114 -5.93 -18.40 -1.56
CA SER A 114 -6.39 -18.04 -0.22
C SER A 114 -5.43 -17.17 0.60
N HIS A 115 -4.47 -16.51 -0.05
CA HIS A 115 -3.39 -15.76 0.61
C HIS A 115 -3.06 -14.45 -0.11
N SER A 116 -4.05 -13.76 -0.68
CA SER A 116 -3.79 -12.46 -1.30
C SER A 116 -3.47 -11.36 -0.30
N LEU A 117 -2.52 -10.52 -0.67
CA LEU A 117 -2.20 -9.27 0.03
C LEU A 117 -2.83 -8.11 -0.72
N VAL A 118 -3.32 -7.10 0.00
CA VAL A 118 -3.84 -5.86 -0.60
C VAL A 118 -3.20 -4.65 0.04
N LEU A 119 -3.02 -3.60 -0.77
CA LEU A 119 -2.42 -2.35 -0.35
C LEU A 119 -3.05 -1.18 -1.09
N LEU A 120 -3.41 -0.13 -0.35
CA LEU A 120 -3.90 1.11 -0.92
C LEU A 120 -2.76 2.14 -0.92
N CYS A 121 -2.48 2.70 -2.08
CA CYS A 121 -1.46 3.73 -2.22
C CYS A 121 -2.04 5.04 -2.74
N ALA A 122 -1.37 6.15 -2.44
CA ALA A 122 -1.64 7.47 -2.97
C ALA A 122 -0.34 8.17 -3.35
N ASP A 123 -0.34 8.81 -4.52
CA ASP A 123 0.83 9.51 -5.07
C ASP A 123 0.44 10.83 -5.74
N ASN A 124 1.36 11.78 -5.84
CA ASN A 124 1.13 13.07 -6.51
C ASN A 124 2.07 13.28 -7.71
N GLU A 125 2.60 12.21 -8.30
CA GLU A 125 3.64 12.31 -9.34
C GLU A 125 3.20 13.12 -10.57
N GLY A 126 1.96 12.96 -11.01
CA GLY A 126 1.41 13.64 -12.19
C GLY A 126 0.91 15.07 -11.95
N SER A 127 0.95 15.57 -10.71
CA SER A 127 0.44 16.92 -10.38
C SER A 127 1.51 17.89 -9.89
N ILE A 128 2.75 17.43 -9.74
CA ILE A 128 3.87 18.27 -9.29
C ILE A 128 4.65 18.88 -10.46
N PRO A 129 5.28 20.06 -10.28
CA PRO A 129 6.15 20.65 -11.28
C PRO A 129 7.32 19.73 -11.66
N ALA A 130 7.81 19.86 -12.90
CA ALA A 130 9.01 19.15 -13.34
C ALA A 130 10.20 19.46 -12.42
N GLY A 131 10.88 18.41 -11.94
CA GLY A 131 12.02 18.51 -11.01
C GLY A 131 11.64 18.49 -9.52
N ALA A 132 10.35 18.54 -9.18
CA ALA A 132 9.90 18.26 -7.81
C ALA A 132 9.94 16.74 -7.53
N THR A 133 10.09 16.35 -6.26
CA THR A 133 10.08 14.93 -5.87
C THR A 133 8.66 14.49 -5.54
N PRO A 134 8.13 13.42 -6.16
CA PRO A 134 6.83 12.88 -5.83
C PRO A 134 6.83 12.30 -4.41
N THR A 135 5.71 12.50 -3.74
CA THR A 135 5.44 11.89 -2.44
C THR A 135 4.59 10.66 -2.66
N TRP A 136 4.98 9.56 -2.00
CA TRP A 136 4.26 8.32 -2.08
C TRP A 136 3.90 7.77 -0.72
N TYR A 137 2.64 7.35 -0.61
CA TYR A 137 2.07 6.79 0.59
C TYR A 137 1.43 5.47 0.24
N CYS A 138 1.73 4.43 1.00
CA CYS A 138 1.09 3.15 0.87
C CYS A 138 0.71 2.61 2.23
N GLY A 139 -0.46 2.00 2.35
CA GLY A 139 -0.92 1.51 3.62
C GLY A 139 -2.35 1.00 3.62
N TRP A 140 -2.84 0.71 4.82
CA TRP A 140 -4.22 0.36 5.07
C TRP A 140 -4.64 0.74 6.49
N ASN A 141 -5.79 1.38 6.64
CA ASN A 141 -6.41 1.75 7.94
C ASN A 141 -5.44 2.37 8.96
N GLY A 142 -4.58 3.28 8.49
CA GLY A 142 -3.62 3.99 9.34
C GLY A 142 -2.27 3.30 9.54
N ASN A 143 -2.11 2.04 9.12
CA ASN A 143 -0.79 1.42 8.96
C ASN A 143 -0.19 1.92 7.64
N VAL A 144 0.77 2.84 7.71
CA VAL A 144 1.31 3.54 6.53
C VAL A 144 2.82 3.36 6.46
N ALA A 145 3.33 2.96 5.29
CA ALA A 145 4.70 3.22 4.88
C ALA A 145 4.71 4.51 4.06
N VAL A 146 5.58 5.43 4.47
CA VAL A 146 5.90 6.64 3.72
C VAL A 146 7.21 6.40 2.98
N SER A 147 7.20 6.57 1.67
CA SER A 147 8.42 6.50 0.86
C SER A 147 8.58 7.80 0.07
N THR A 148 9.77 8.38 0.11
CA THR A 148 10.15 9.51 -0.74
C THR A 148 10.88 8.97 -1.97
N GLY A 149 10.36 9.25 -3.16
CA GLY A 149 10.88 8.73 -4.42
C GLY A 149 10.09 7.54 -4.97
N VAL A 150 10.36 7.17 -6.23
CA VAL A 150 9.60 6.17 -7.01
C VAL A 150 9.92 4.73 -6.61
N ASN A 151 10.39 4.47 -5.38
CA ASN A 151 10.78 3.12 -4.98
C ASN A 151 9.52 2.29 -4.73
N ARG A 152 9.02 1.64 -5.79
CA ARG A 152 7.83 0.78 -5.85
C ARG A 152 8.05 -0.59 -5.20
N THR A 153 8.95 -0.67 -4.23
CA THR A 153 9.21 -1.91 -3.50
C THR A 153 8.21 -2.00 -2.37
N PHE A 154 7.17 -2.82 -2.55
CA PHE A 154 6.14 -3.04 -1.55
C PHE A 154 6.65 -4.00 -0.47
N ALA A 155 7.02 -3.48 0.69
CA ALA A 155 7.11 -4.29 1.90
C ALA A 155 5.70 -4.41 2.49
N VAL A 156 5.25 -5.64 2.73
CA VAL A 156 3.89 -5.96 3.17
C VAL A 156 3.54 -5.18 4.45
N LEU A 157 2.49 -4.36 4.41
CA LEU A 157 1.96 -3.65 5.59
C LEU A 157 0.72 -4.33 6.18
N SER A 158 0.09 -5.24 5.43
CA SER A 158 -0.97 -6.06 5.96
C SER A 158 -1.16 -7.33 5.15
N GLU A 159 -1.19 -8.46 5.85
CA GLU A 159 -1.70 -9.70 5.31
C GLU A 159 -3.23 -9.71 5.48
N GLY A 160 -3.94 -10.13 4.44
CA GLY A 160 -5.31 -10.60 4.60
C GLY A 160 -5.27 -11.89 5.39
N PHE A 161 -6.14 -12.01 6.38
CA PHE A 161 -6.31 -13.26 7.13
C PHE A 161 -6.98 -14.33 6.26
#